data_AF-A0A968NZ59-F1
#
_entry.id   AF-A0A968NZ59-F1
#
_cell.length_a   1.000
_cell.length_b   1.000
_cell.length_c   1.000
_cell.angle_alpha   90.00
_cell.angle_beta   90.00
_cell.angle_gamma   90.00
#
_symmetry.space_group_name_H-M   'P 1'
#
loop_
_entity.id
_entity.type
_entity.pdbx_description
1 polymer ?
#
loop_
_entity_poly.entity_id
_entity_poly.type
_entity_poly.pdbx_seq_one_letter_code
_entity_poly.pdbx_strand_id
1 'polypeptide(L)'
;QHWKQTRMDFFKTLGIRENKLRYKEHEKLAHYAKAAFDIEYEFPFGWNEIEGIHNRSDFDLSQHQKFSNKKLEYFDEAAKEKYLPYVIETAVGCDRLALAILCDVYREEKVGGEGGEGGEGEDVRVVMGFKPQFAPVEVAFLPLSKKAPLQELGMKLREDLATDHDVDYDETGSIGKRYRRQDEIGTPLCVTIDFDSLEDRKVTVRHRDKMTQDRVYIDQLRSYIKNKLANF
;
A
#
# COMPACT_ATOMS: atom_id res chain seq x y z
N GLN A 1 -21.10 -12.19 12.26
CA GLN A 1 -21.46 -11.69 10.92
C GLN A 1 -20.97 -10.27 10.70
N HIS A 2 -21.38 -9.28 11.51
CA HIS A 2 -20.88 -7.90 11.40
C HIS A 2 -19.35 -7.80 11.27
N TRP A 3 -18.59 -8.36 12.23
CA TRP A 3 -17.12 -8.32 12.20
C TRP A 3 -16.51 -8.99 10.96
N LYS A 4 -17.09 -10.08 10.45
CA LYS A 4 -16.59 -10.71 9.21
C LYS A 4 -16.60 -9.70 8.06
N GLN A 5 -17.74 -9.04 7.86
CA GLN A 5 -17.91 -8.06 6.78
C GLN A 5 -16.98 -6.87 6.97
N THR A 6 -16.98 -6.26 8.16
CA THR A 6 -16.11 -5.11 8.49
C THR A 6 -14.63 -5.40 8.19
N ARG A 7 -14.16 -6.60 8.53
CA ARG A 7 -12.76 -6.98 8.34
C ARG A 7 -12.42 -7.32 6.89
N MET A 8 -13.35 -7.92 6.14
CA MET A 8 -13.18 -8.08 4.68
C MET A 8 -13.14 -6.73 3.96
N ASP A 9 -14.05 -5.81 4.32
CA ASP A 9 -14.07 -4.47 3.75
C ASP A 9 -12.79 -3.70 4.05
N PHE A 10 -12.20 -3.88 5.24
CA PHE A 10 -10.88 -3.33 5.55
C PHE A 10 -9.83 -3.74 4.49
N PHE A 11 -9.69 -5.02 4.17
CA PHE A 11 -8.73 -5.45 3.13
C PHE A 11 -9.04 -4.90 1.74
N LYS A 12 -10.32 -4.77 1.39
CA LYS A 12 -10.75 -4.13 0.14
C LYS A 12 -10.34 -2.65 0.09
N THR A 13 -10.45 -1.92 1.20
CA THR A 13 -9.99 -0.51 1.26
C THR A 13 -8.48 -0.37 1.04
N LEU A 14 -7.70 -1.37 1.46
CA LEU A 14 -6.26 -1.43 1.18
C LEU A 14 -5.95 -1.63 -0.32
N GLY A 15 -6.95 -2.01 -1.11
CA GLY A 15 -6.81 -2.24 -2.55
C GLY A 15 -6.48 -3.68 -2.92
N ILE A 16 -6.55 -4.61 -1.97
CA ILE A 16 -6.35 -6.03 -2.26
C ILE A 16 -7.50 -6.52 -3.13
N ARG A 17 -7.16 -7.21 -4.23
CA ARG A 17 -8.16 -7.72 -5.17
C ARG A 17 -9.12 -8.71 -4.51
N GLU A 18 -10.42 -8.52 -4.71
CA GLU A 18 -11.44 -9.34 -4.05
C GLU A 18 -11.36 -10.82 -4.40
N ASN A 19 -10.97 -11.16 -5.64
CA ASN A 19 -10.82 -12.55 -6.07
C ASN A 19 -9.62 -13.27 -5.41
N LYS A 20 -8.75 -12.53 -4.72
CA LYS A 20 -7.63 -13.07 -3.94
C LYS A 20 -7.94 -13.22 -2.46
N LEU A 21 -9.15 -12.85 -2.02
CA LEU A 21 -9.58 -12.93 -0.63
C LEU A 21 -10.73 -13.93 -0.48
N ARG A 22 -10.73 -14.68 0.62
CA ARG A 22 -11.87 -15.53 0.99
C ARG A 22 -11.99 -15.68 2.49
N TYR A 23 -13.18 -16.09 2.95
CA TYR A 23 -13.33 -16.62 4.28
C TYR A 23 -13.05 -18.12 4.30
N LYS A 24 -12.47 -18.58 5.39
CA LYS A 24 -12.39 -19.99 5.73
C LYS A 24 -12.95 -20.20 7.14
N GLU A 25 -13.93 -21.07 7.26
CA GLU A 25 -14.50 -21.45 8.55
C GLU A 25 -13.67 -22.59 9.17
N HIS A 26 -13.41 -22.50 10.47
CA HIS A 26 -12.72 -23.57 11.19
C HIS A 26 -13.70 -24.66 11.60
N GLU A 27 -13.46 -25.89 11.12
CA GLU A 27 -14.20 -27.06 11.58
C GLU A 27 -13.74 -27.55 12.97
N LYS A 28 -12.46 -27.31 13.31
CA LYS A 28 -11.87 -27.63 14.62
C LYS A 28 -11.59 -26.34 15.38
N LEU A 29 -12.50 -25.99 16.29
CA LEU A 29 -12.39 -24.79 17.12
C LEU A 29 -11.33 -24.98 18.22
N ALA A 30 -10.59 -23.91 18.53
CA ALA A 30 -9.82 -23.86 19.77
C ALA A 30 -10.77 -23.96 20.97
N HIS A 31 -10.28 -24.48 22.09
CA HIS A 31 -11.11 -24.78 23.29
C HIS A 31 -11.86 -23.56 23.87
N TYR A 32 -11.46 -22.34 23.50
CA TYR A 32 -12.06 -21.08 23.93
C TYR A 32 -12.98 -20.44 22.88
N ALA A 33 -13.03 -20.96 21.65
CA ALA A 33 -13.74 -20.32 20.54
C ALA A 33 -15.12 -20.95 20.31
N LYS A 34 -16.17 -20.12 20.30
CA LYS A 34 -17.54 -20.52 19.92
C LYS A 34 -17.76 -20.54 18.41
N ALA A 35 -17.01 -19.70 17.70
CA ALA A 35 -16.92 -19.67 16.24
C ALA A 35 -15.59 -19.03 15.85
N ALA A 36 -14.95 -19.53 14.80
CA ALA A 36 -13.68 -19.04 14.30
C ALA A 36 -13.71 -19.00 12.77
N PHE A 37 -13.34 -17.86 12.20
CA PHE A 37 -13.21 -17.66 10.76
C PHE A 37 -11.88 -17.01 10.47
N ASP A 38 -11.21 -17.46 9.43
CA ASP A 38 -10.05 -16.78 8.88
C ASP A 38 -10.44 -15.99 7.64
N ILE A 39 -9.76 -14.87 7.43
CA ILE A 39 -9.61 -14.27 6.12
C ILE A 39 -8.29 -14.80 5.56
N GLU A 40 -8.36 -15.47 4.41
CA GLU A 40 -7.20 -15.98 3.69
C GLU A 40 -6.93 -15.15 2.43
N TYR A 41 -5.65 -15.00 2.10
CA TYR A 41 -5.18 -14.45 0.83
C TYR A 41 -4.54 -15.55 -0.02
N GLU A 42 -4.74 -15.49 -1.34
CA GLU A 42 -4.11 -16.40 -2.30
C GLU A 42 -2.70 -15.92 -2.67
N PHE A 43 -1.72 -16.33 -1.87
CA PHE A 43 -0.31 -16.11 -2.15
C PHE A 43 0.16 -16.92 -3.36
N PRO A 44 1.34 -16.61 -3.95
CA PRO A 44 1.94 -17.45 -4.99
C PRO A 44 2.17 -18.92 -4.58
N PHE A 45 2.27 -19.18 -3.29
CA PHE A 45 2.40 -20.53 -2.71
C PHE A 45 1.07 -21.11 -2.20
N GLY A 46 -0.06 -20.48 -2.52
CA GLY A 46 -1.41 -20.94 -2.18
C GLY A 46 -2.11 -20.11 -1.10
N TRP A 47 -3.29 -20.57 -0.70
CA TRP A 47 -4.14 -19.91 0.28
C TRP A 47 -3.55 -20.00 1.68
N ASN A 48 -3.40 -18.85 2.34
CA ASN A 48 -2.94 -18.77 3.72
C ASN A 48 -3.66 -17.66 4.47
N GLU A 49 -3.80 -17.84 5.78
CA GLU A 49 -4.47 -16.91 6.69
C GLU A 49 -3.71 -15.58 6.79
N ILE A 50 -4.43 -14.47 6.72
CA ILE A 50 -3.90 -13.13 7.00
C ILE A 50 -4.56 -12.47 8.23
N GLU A 51 -5.75 -12.92 8.60
CA GLU A 51 -6.45 -12.48 9.80
C GLU A 51 -7.37 -13.57 10.36
N GLY A 52 -7.31 -13.80 11.67
CA GLY A 52 -8.27 -14.64 12.41
C GLY A 52 -9.36 -13.81 13.07
N ILE A 53 -10.61 -14.26 12.98
CA ILE A 53 -11.79 -13.65 13.58
C ILE A 53 -12.44 -14.68 14.53
N HIS A 54 -12.22 -14.49 15.83
CA HIS A 54 -12.62 -15.45 16.86
C HIS A 54 -13.68 -14.88 17.79
N ASN A 55 -14.75 -15.63 18.00
CA ASN A 55 -15.66 -15.39 19.11
C ASN A 55 -15.18 -16.18 20.33
N ARG A 56 -14.57 -15.48 21.29
CA ARG A 56 -13.96 -16.05 22.49
C ARG A 56 -14.92 -16.04 23.69
N SER A 57 -16.14 -15.54 23.51
CA SER A 57 -17.14 -15.36 24.56
C SER A 57 -16.52 -14.67 25.79
N ASP A 58 -16.81 -15.12 27.01
CA ASP A 58 -16.27 -14.58 28.25
C ASP A 58 -15.02 -15.33 28.75
N PHE A 59 -14.46 -16.26 27.96
CA PHE A 59 -13.39 -17.14 28.40
C PHE A 59 -12.21 -16.36 28.99
N ASP A 60 -11.68 -15.38 28.26
CA ASP A 60 -10.50 -14.62 28.67
C ASP A 60 -10.73 -13.87 29.99
N LEU A 61 -11.85 -13.15 30.09
CA LEU A 61 -12.19 -12.40 31.30
C LEU A 61 -12.48 -13.32 32.49
N SER A 62 -13.13 -14.47 32.26
CA SER A 62 -13.40 -15.45 33.31
C SER A 62 -12.11 -16.02 33.91
N GLN A 63 -11.12 -16.34 33.06
CA GLN A 63 -9.82 -16.83 33.52
C GLN A 63 -9.05 -15.74 34.27
N HIS A 64 -8.97 -14.53 33.71
CA HIS A 64 -8.28 -13.42 34.38
C HIS A 64 -8.92 -13.06 35.72
N GLN A 65 -10.25 -13.01 35.82
CA GLN A 65 -10.96 -12.79 37.08
C GLN A 65 -10.62 -13.86 38.12
N LYS A 66 -10.64 -15.15 37.73
CA LYS A 66 -10.34 -16.29 38.61
C LYS A 66 -8.92 -16.23 39.18
N PHE A 67 -7.92 -15.93 38.36
CA PHE A 67 -6.52 -15.98 38.78
C PHE A 67 -6.01 -14.66 39.38
N SER A 68 -6.62 -13.52 39.06
CA SER A 68 -6.24 -12.22 39.63
C SER A 68 -7.00 -11.83 40.89
N ASN A 69 -8.12 -12.50 41.20
CA ASN A 69 -9.07 -12.12 42.25
C ASN A 69 -9.62 -10.69 42.11
N LYS A 70 -9.61 -10.12 40.90
CA LYS A 70 -10.24 -8.83 40.57
C LYS A 70 -11.53 -9.07 39.82
N LYS A 71 -12.58 -8.33 40.17
CA LYS A 71 -13.87 -8.38 39.45
C LYS A 71 -13.74 -7.63 38.13
N LEU A 72 -14.03 -8.31 37.02
CA LEU A 72 -14.01 -7.78 35.65
C LEU A 72 -15.42 -7.71 35.04
N GLU A 73 -16.45 -7.85 35.86
CA GLU A 73 -17.85 -7.76 35.47
C GLU A 73 -18.25 -6.32 35.14
N TYR A 74 -18.96 -6.15 34.02
CA TYR A 74 -19.64 -4.91 33.69
C TYR A 74 -21.02 -4.88 34.33
N PHE A 75 -21.47 -3.72 34.80
CA PHE A 75 -22.83 -3.53 35.31
C PHE A 75 -23.65 -2.78 34.27
N ASP A 76 -24.69 -3.44 33.75
CA ASP A 76 -25.66 -2.83 32.84
C ASP A 76 -26.74 -2.12 33.65
N GLU A 77 -26.82 -0.79 33.51
CA GLU A 77 -27.80 0.02 34.24
C GLU A 77 -29.25 -0.22 33.80
N ALA A 78 -29.47 -0.55 32.52
CA ALA A 78 -30.80 -0.76 31.96
C ALA A 78 -31.36 -2.14 32.37
N ALA A 79 -30.51 -3.17 32.32
CA ALA A 79 -30.87 -4.53 32.74
C ALA A 79 -30.69 -4.76 34.25
N LYS A 80 -29.99 -3.86 34.95
CA LYS A 80 -29.63 -3.96 36.38
C LYS A 80 -28.90 -5.26 36.73
N GLU A 81 -28.10 -5.79 35.81
CA GLU A 81 -27.37 -7.04 35.98
C GLU A 81 -25.86 -6.86 35.78
N LYS A 82 -25.10 -7.81 36.32
CA LYS A 82 -23.66 -7.91 36.10
C LYS A 82 -23.37 -9.08 35.19
N TYR A 83 -22.51 -8.87 34.20
CA TYR A 83 -22.05 -9.94 33.33
C TYR A 83 -20.59 -9.73 32.93
N LEU A 84 -19.95 -10.81 32.47
CA LEU A 84 -18.64 -10.73 31.82
C LEU A 84 -18.84 -10.47 30.33
N PRO A 85 -18.34 -9.34 29.79
CA PRO A 85 -18.48 -9.04 28.37
C PRO A 85 -17.88 -10.12 27.47
N TYR A 86 -18.55 -10.39 26.36
CA TYR A 86 -18.01 -11.29 25.35
C TYR A 86 -16.95 -10.58 24.50
N VAL A 87 -15.88 -11.31 24.20
CA VAL A 87 -14.75 -10.84 23.39
C VAL A 87 -14.88 -11.41 21.98
N ILE A 88 -14.92 -10.50 21.01
CA ILE A 88 -14.66 -10.82 19.60
C ILE A 88 -13.26 -10.33 19.28
N GLU A 89 -12.37 -11.25 18.92
CA GLU A 89 -10.98 -10.97 18.57
C GLU A 89 -10.85 -10.94 17.05
N THR A 90 -10.22 -9.88 16.54
CA THR A 90 -9.79 -9.75 15.14
C THR A 90 -8.27 -9.61 15.14
N ALA A 91 -7.56 -10.68 14.84
CA ALA A 91 -6.11 -10.77 14.94
C ALA A 91 -5.48 -10.73 13.55
N VAL A 92 -4.89 -9.61 13.18
CA VAL A 92 -4.21 -9.41 11.89
C VAL A 92 -2.70 -9.60 12.06
N GLY A 93 -2.09 -10.42 11.21
CA GLY A 93 -0.63 -10.51 11.16
C GLY A 93 -0.04 -9.39 10.31
N CYS A 94 0.66 -8.43 10.92
CA CYS A 94 1.27 -7.29 10.20
C CYS A 94 2.20 -7.74 9.06
N ASP A 95 3.07 -8.73 9.31
CA ASP A 95 4.01 -9.25 8.32
C ASP A 95 3.30 -9.93 7.15
N ARG A 96 2.26 -10.73 7.45
CA ARG A 96 1.46 -11.40 6.41
C ARG A 96 0.64 -10.41 5.61
N LEU A 97 0.12 -9.37 6.25
CA LEU A 97 -0.57 -8.28 5.57
C LEU A 97 0.37 -7.54 4.62
N ALA A 98 1.57 -7.17 5.07
CA ALA A 98 2.58 -6.53 4.23
C ALA A 98 2.93 -7.43 3.04
N LEU A 99 3.20 -8.71 3.27
CA LEU A 99 3.47 -9.67 2.20
C LEU A 99 2.30 -9.80 1.22
N ALA A 100 1.06 -9.86 1.71
CA ALA A 100 -0.13 -9.94 0.86
C ALA A 100 -0.24 -8.72 -0.06
N ILE A 101 -0.04 -7.51 0.49
CA ILE A 101 -0.03 -6.27 -0.30
C ILE A 101 1.07 -6.34 -1.36
N LEU A 102 2.31 -6.69 -0.99
CA LEU A 102 3.42 -6.81 -1.93
C LEU A 102 3.10 -7.77 -3.08
N CYS A 103 2.58 -8.95 -2.77
CA CYS A 103 2.17 -9.93 -3.77
C CYS A 103 1.01 -9.44 -4.64
N ASP A 104 0.08 -8.65 -4.07
CA ASP A 104 -1.10 -8.20 -4.80
C ASP A 104 -0.78 -7.08 -5.80
N VAL A 105 0.13 -6.17 -5.42
CA VAL A 105 0.52 -5.02 -6.24
C VAL A 105 1.62 -5.34 -7.26
N TYR A 106 2.36 -6.44 -7.06
CA TYR A 106 3.42 -6.87 -7.97
C TYR A 106 2.84 -7.29 -9.32
N ARG A 107 3.45 -6.78 -10.40
CA ARG A 107 3.14 -7.21 -11.77
C ARG A 107 4.32 -7.00 -12.70
N GLU A 108 4.37 -7.84 -13.73
CA GLU A 108 5.26 -7.67 -14.88
C GLU A 108 4.44 -7.17 -16.07
N GLU A 109 4.92 -6.11 -16.72
CA GLU A 109 4.28 -5.51 -17.88
C GLU A 109 5.23 -5.53 -19.07
N LYS A 110 4.72 -5.93 -20.25
CA LYS A 110 5.44 -5.80 -21.50
C LYS A 110 5.38 -4.34 -21.97
N VAL A 111 6.52 -3.76 -22.31
CA VAL A 111 6.68 -2.36 -22.70
C VAL A 111 7.33 -2.32 -24.09
N GLY A 112 6.54 -2.04 -25.12
CA GLY A 112 6.99 -1.99 -26.51
C GLY A 112 6.00 -2.66 -27.45
N GLY A 113 5.50 -1.91 -28.44
CA GLY A 113 4.54 -2.39 -29.43
C GLY A 113 3.33 -1.46 -29.60
N GLU A 114 3.51 -0.32 -30.26
CA GLU A 114 2.41 0.26 -31.03
C GLU A 114 2.32 -0.54 -32.34
N GLY A 115 1.27 -1.37 -32.46
CA GLY A 115 0.83 -1.95 -33.73
C GLY A 115 1.85 -2.82 -34.48
N GLY A 116 1.98 -4.09 -34.10
CA GLY A 116 2.69 -5.06 -34.92
C GLY A 116 2.79 -6.41 -34.24
N GLU A 117 2.20 -7.42 -34.86
CA GLU A 117 2.46 -8.82 -34.55
C GLU A 117 3.97 -9.08 -34.42
N GLY A 118 4.37 -9.69 -33.31
CA GLY A 118 5.63 -10.43 -33.12
C GLY A 118 6.89 -9.80 -33.73
N GLY A 119 7.49 -8.83 -33.05
CA GLY A 119 8.88 -8.42 -33.28
C GLY A 119 9.78 -8.80 -32.11
N GLU A 120 10.94 -9.40 -32.38
CA GLU A 120 11.95 -9.76 -31.39
C GLU A 120 12.39 -8.55 -30.55
N GLY A 121 12.17 -8.64 -29.23
CA GLY A 121 12.60 -7.62 -28.26
C GLY A 121 11.49 -7.10 -27.35
N GLU A 122 10.66 -7.99 -26.77
CA GLU A 122 9.71 -7.60 -25.73
C GLU A 122 10.47 -7.15 -24.48
N ASP A 123 10.54 -5.83 -24.22
CA ASP A 123 11.11 -5.30 -22.98
C ASP A 123 10.09 -5.45 -21.85
N VAL A 124 10.44 -6.18 -20.79
CA VAL A 124 9.56 -6.43 -19.64
C VAL A 124 9.97 -5.53 -18.50
N ARG A 125 8.98 -4.87 -17.88
CA ARG A 125 9.18 -4.09 -16.66
C ARG A 125 8.50 -4.74 -15.47
N VAL A 126 9.18 -4.69 -14.33
CA VAL A 126 8.59 -5.03 -13.03
C VAL A 126 8.01 -3.75 -12.43
N VAL A 127 6.79 -3.84 -11.89
CA VAL A 127 6.12 -2.72 -11.25
C VAL A 127 5.51 -3.15 -9.92
N MET A 128 5.78 -2.37 -8.88
CA MET A 128 5.02 -2.43 -7.63
C MET A 128 3.89 -1.41 -7.66
N GLY A 129 2.68 -1.89 -7.91
CA GLY A 129 1.47 -1.09 -8.11
C GLY A 129 0.86 -0.47 -6.85
N PHE A 130 1.66 0.03 -5.90
CA PHE A 130 1.11 0.60 -4.67
C PHE A 130 0.13 1.73 -4.95
N LYS A 131 -0.96 1.79 -4.18
CA LYS A 131 -1.70 3.05 -4.02
C LYS A 131 -0.75 4.08 -3.38
N PRO A 132 -0.83 5.37 -3.72
CA PRO A 132 0.05 6.40 -3.17
C PRO A 132 0.23 6.37 -1.65
N GLN A 133 -0.88 6.20 -0.91
CA GLN A 133 -0.90 6.12 0.55
C GLN A 133 -0.09 4.94 1.16
N PHE A 134 0.36 3.98 0.34
CA PHE A 134 1.18 2.84 0.75
C PHE A 134 2.53 2.79 0.03
N ALA A 135 2.82 3.76 -0.84
CA ALA A 135 4.09 3.79 -1.54
C ALA A 135 5.21 4.21 -0.57
N PRO A 136 6.33 3.47 -0.49
CA PRO A 136 7.46 3.85 0.37
C PRO A 136 8.12 5.18 -0.04
N VAL A 137 7.99 5.54 -1.31
CA VAL A 137 8.41 6.79 -1.92
C VAL A 137 7.24 7.27 -2.78
N GLU A 138 6.74 8.47 -2.53
CA GLU A 138 5.62 9.05 -3.29
C GLU A 138 6.11 9.75 -4.57
N VAL A 139 7.27 10.41 -4.49
CA VAL A 139 7.84 11.21 -5.58
C VAL A 139 9.35 11.05 -5.69
N ALA A 140 9.86 10.75 -6.89
CA ALA A 140 11.30 10.72 -7.16
C ALA A 140 11.74 11.88 -8.08
N PHE A 141 12.81 12.59 -7.71
CA PHE A 141 13.40 13.66 -8.50
C PHE A 141 14.61 13.16 -9.29
N LEU A 142 14.54 13.29 -10.61
CA LEU A 142 15.45 12.65 -11.56
C LEU A 142 16.05 13.69 -12.54
N PRO A 143 17.19 14.32 -12.20
CA PRO A 143 17.86 15.24 -13.12
C PRO A 143 18.35 14.53 -14.39
N LEU A 144 18.12 15.07 -15.58
CA LEU A 144 18.46 14.40 -16.84
C LEU A 144 19.97 14.09 -16.95
N SER A 145 20.81 14.94 -16.36
CA SER A 145 22.26 14.75 -16.28
C SER A 145 22.83 15.25 -14.95
N LYS A 146 24.08 14.87 -14.66
CA LYS A 146 24.84 15.27 -13.45
C LYS A 146 25.46 16.67 -13.54
N LYS A 147 24.90 17.56 -14.38
CA LYS A 147 25.40 18.94 -14.45
C LYS A 147 24.84 19.73 -13.27
N ALA A 148 25.69 20.50 -12.61
CA ALA A 148 25.35 21.25 -11.39
C ALA A 148 24.02 22.03 -11.48
N PRO A 149 23.69 22.76 -12.57
CA PRO A 149 22.42 23.49 -12.64
C PRO A 149 21.17 22.61 -12.51
N LEU A 150 21.20 21.38 -13.04
CA LEU A 150 20.06 20.45 -12.94
C LEU A 150 20.01 19.78 -11.57
N GLN A 151 21.17 19.49 -10.97
CA GLN A 151 21.26 18.91 -9.64
C GLN A 151 20.78 19.89 -8.58
N GLU A 152 21.23 21.15 -8.65
CA GLU A 152 20.82 22.22 -7.74
C GLU A 152 19.30 22.44 -7.82
N LEU A 153 18.74 22.51 -9.02
CA LEU A 153 17.30 22.62 -9.20
C LEU A 153 16.56 21.39 -8.66
N GLY A 154 17.02 20.18 -9.00
CA GLY A 154 16.41 18.94 -8.54
C GLY A 154 16.43 18.78 -7.01
N MET A 155 17.56 19.08 -6.37
CA MET A 155 17.70 19.05 -4.91
C MET A 155 16.79 20.09 -4.24
N LYS A 156 16.74 21.31 -4.78
CA LYS A 156 15.83 22.34 -4.27
C LYS A 156 14.37 21.90 -4.33
N LEU A 157 13.90 21.37 -5.46
CA LEU A 157 12.53 20.91 -5.59
C LEU A 157 12.22 19.71 -4.70
N ARG A 158 13.21 18.82 -4.51
CA ARG A 158 13.11 17.70 -3.57
C ARG A 158 12.95 18.22 -2.14
N GLU A 159 13.79 19.13 -1.68
CA GLU A 159 13.69 19.73 -0.34
C GLU A 159 12.35 20.44 -0.14
N ASP A 160 11.91 21.20 -1.15
CA ASP A 160 10.62 21.87 -1.15
C ASP A 160 9.45 20.87 -0.99
N LEU A 161 9.53 19.65 -1.51
CA LEU A 161 8.45 18.65 -1.39
C LEU A 161 8.60 17.67 -0.23
N ALA A 162 9.82 17.46 0.27
CA ALA A 162 10.12 16.51 1.35
C ALA A 162 9.40 16.83 2.68
N THR A 163 8.85 18.03 2.83
CA THR A 163 8.09 18.42 4.03
C THR A 163 6.73 17.70 4.12
N ASP A 164 6.13 17.38 2.98
CA ASP A 164 4.76 16.86 2.90
C ASP A 164 4.69 15.45 2.29
N HIS A 165 5.80 14.96 1.73
CA HIS A 165 5.86 13.73 0.94
C HIS A 165 7.13 12.94 1.21
N ASP A 166 7.01 11.60 1.10
CA ASP A 166 8.18 10.73 1.05
C ASP A 166 8.84 10.84 -0.32
N VAL A 167 10.05 11.41 -0.36
CA VAL A 167 10.71 11.75 -1.62
C VAL A 167 12.09 11.12 -1.78
N ASP A 168 12.40 10.72 -3.01
CA ASP A 168 13.69 10.19 -3.42
C ASP A 168 14.38 11.11 -4.44
N TYR A 169 15.69 10.96 -4.60
CA TYR A 169 16.49 11.67 -5.59
C TYR A 169 17.51 10.71 -6.21
N ASP A 170 17.53 10.63 -7.54
CA ASP A 170 18.44 9.73 -8.25
C ASP A 170 18.96 10.35 -9.56
N GLU A 171 20.28 10.37 -9.69
CA GLU A 171 21.03 10.91 -10.82
C GLU A 171 21.95 9.88 -11.50
N THR A 172 21.82 8.60 -11.13
CA THR A 172 22.73 7.54 -11.55
C THR A 172 22.20 6.78 -12.78
N GLY A 173 22.98 6.76 -13.85
CA GLY A 173 22.61 6.07 -15.09
C GLY A 173 21.58 6.84 -15.95
N SER A 174 21.09 6.19 -17.00
CA SER A 174 20.14 6.80 -17.94
C SER A 174 18.78 7.04 -17.26
N ILE A 175 18.01 7.99 -17.79
CA ILE A 175 16.68 8.31 -17.26
C ILE A 175 15.73 7.11 -17.29
N GLY A 176 15.80 6.29 -18.35
CA GLY A 176 15.02 5.05 -18.46
C GLY A 176 15.34 4.05 -17.34
N LYS A 177 16.62 3.84 -17.01
CA LYS A 177 17.02 2.96 -15.90
C LYS A 177 16.54 3.49 -14.55
N ARG A 178 16.49 4.81 -14.38
CA ARG A 178 15.96 5.45 -13.17
C ARG A 178 14.45 5.25 -13.05
N TYR A 179 13.70 5.46 -14.12
CA TYR A 179 12.28 5.12 -14.13
C TYR A 179 12.03 3.65 -13.83
N ARG A 180 12.84 2.72 -14.35
CA ARG A 180 12.72 1.28 -14.04
C ARG A 180 12.88 0.98 -12.55
N ARG A 181 13.92 1.53 -11.90
CA ARG A 181 14.12 1.38 -10.44
C ARG A 181 12.93 1.93 -9.63
N GLN A 182 12.41 3.08 -10.04
CA GLN A 182 11.29 3.72 -9.36
C GLN A 182 9.97 2.95 -9.60
N ASP A 183 9.76 2.39 -10.79
CA ASP A 183 8.65 1.47 -11.07
C ASP A 183 8.75 0.19 -10.19
N GLU A 184 9.96 -0.36 -10.03
CA GLU A 184 10.27 -1.56 -9.21
C GLU A 184 10.01 -1.37 -7.71
N ILE A 185 10.23 -0.17 -7.16
CA ILE A 185 9.89 0.14 -5.76
C ILE A 185 8.49 0.75 -5.61
N GLY A 186 7.82 1.00 -6.73
CA GLY A 186 6.44 1.42 -6.80
C GLY A 186 6.18 2.90 -6.59
N THR A 187 7.17 3.75 -6.85
CA THR A 187 7.05 5.21 -6.76
C THR A 187 5.98 5.72 -7.72
N PRO A 188 4.88 6.33 -7.22
CA PRO A 188 3.76 6.80 -8.04
C PRO A 188 4.15 7.83 -9.11
N LEU A 189 4.97 8.82 -8.75
CA LEU A 189 5.31 9.95 -9.61
C LEU A 189 6.83 10.14 -9.70
N CYS A 190 7.35 10.35 -10.90
CA CYS A 190 8.75 10.73 -11.12
C CYS A 190 8.82 12.11 -11.76
N VAL A 191 9.57 13.03 -11.16
CA VAL A 191 9.80 14.39 -11.66
C VAL A 191 11.16 14.45 -12.34
N THR A 192 11.17 14.68 -13.64
CA THR A 192 12.40 14.84 -14.43
C THR A 192 12.72 16.31 -14.63
N ILE A 193 13.97 16.66 -14.37
CA ILE A 193 14.53 18.01 -14.53
C ILE A 193 15.50 17.97 -15.72
N ASP A 194 15.14 18.62 -16.81
CA ASP A 194 15.94 18.67 -18.04
C ASP A 194 16.52 20.08 -18.26
N PHE A 195 17.28 20.26 -19.34
CA PHE A 195 17.87 21.58 -19.64
C PHE A 195 16.81 22.63 -19.91
N ASP A 196 15.70 22.25 -20.54
CA ASP A 196 14.58 23.15 -20.81
C ASP A 196 13.96 23.67 -19.51
N SER A 197 13.98 22.88 -18.42
CA SER A 197 13.51 23.30 -17.09
C SER A 197 14.19 24.57 -16.57
N LEU A 198 15.45 24.81 -16.97
CA LEU A 198 16.20 26.00 -16.56
C LEU A 198 15.70 27.26 -17.27
N GLU A 199 15.13 27.12 -18.47
CA GLU A 199 14.65 28.21 -19.31
C GLU A 199 13.14 28.41 -19.16
N ASP A 200 12.36 27.34 -19.26
CA ASP A 200 10.89 27.38 -19.30
C ASP A 200 10.23 27.30 -17.92
N ARG A 201 11.03 27.04 -16.87
CA ARG A 201 10.59 26.89 -15.47
C ARG A 201 9.52 25.80 -15.29
N LYS A 202 9.57 24.75 -16.11
CA LYS A 202 8.71 23.57 -16.00
C LYS A 202 9.53 22.32 -15.71
N VAL A 203 8.87 21.28 -15.22
CA VAL A 203 9.43 19.94 -15.05
C VAL A 203 8.47 18.90 -15.64
N THR A 204 9.00 17.73 -15.99
CA THR A 204 8.17 16.64 -16.52
C THR A 204 7.80 15.68 -15.40
N VAL A 205 6.51 15.51 -15.14
CA VAL A 205 6.00 14.55 -14.15
C VAL A 205 5.50 13.31 -14.87
N ARG A 206 6.12 12.16 -14.63
CA ARG A 206 5.74 10.86 -15.18
C ARG A 206 4.88 10.08 -14.19
N HIS A 207 3.78 9.53 -14.67
CA HIS A 207 2.90 8.63 -13.92
C HIS A 207 3.37 7.16 -14.04
N ARG A 208 3.53 6.45 -12.92
CA ARG A 208 3.98 5.03 -12.90
C ARG A 208 3.12 4.11 -13.77
N ASP A 209 1.83 4.04 -13.45
CA ASP A 209 0.91 3.09 -14.07
C ASP A 209 0.57 3.46 -15.52
N LYS A 210 0.13 4.71 -15.75
CA LYS A 210 -0.26 5.18 -17.09
C LYS A 210 0.91 5.44 -18.04
N MET A 211 2.14 5.57 -17.51
CA MET A 211 3.35 5.98 -18.25
C MET A 211 3.25 7.34 -18.96
N THR A 212 2.19 8.12 -18.74
CA THR A 212 2.00 9.45 -19.29
C THR A 212 2.97 10.45 -18.66
N GLN A 213 3.35 11.47 -19.43
CA GLN A 213 4.26 12.52 -19.01
C GLN A 213 3.58 13.88 -19.19
N ASP A 214 3.46 14.61 -18.09
CA ASP A 214 2.84 15.94 -18.07
C ASP A 214 3.92 16.99 -17.80
N ARG A 215 3.93 18.08 -18.57
CA ARG A 215 4.87 19.19 -18.37
C ARG A 215 4.24 20.26 -17.49
N VAL A 216 4.76 20.43 -16.27
CA VAL A 216 4.14 21.21 -15.19
C VAL A 216 5.05 22.35 -14.78
N TYR A 217 4.50 23.55 -14.59
CA TYR A 217 5.28 24.67 -14.07
C TYR A 217 5.75 24.39 -12.63
N ILE A 218 6.99 24.79 -12.33
CA ILE A 218 7.63 24.54 -11.02
C ILE A 218 6.82 25.14 -9.86
N ASP A 219 6.22 26.31 -10.04
CA ASP A 219 5.39 26.98 -9.04
C ASP A 219 4.06 26.25 -8.76
N GLN A 220 3.60 25.41 -9.70
CA GLN A 220 2.41 24.57 -9.58
C GLN A 220 2.73 23.13 -9.19
N LEU A 221 4.00 22.74 -9.11
CA LEU A 221 4.41 21.35 -8.92
C LEU A 221 3.83 20.73 -7.64
N ARG A 222 3.86 21.49 -6.53
CA ARG A 222 3.37 21.03 -5.22
C ARG A 222 1.87 20.73 -5.25
N SER A 223 1.06 21.64 -5.79
CA SER A 223 -0.40 21.45 -5.87
C SER A 223 -0.76 20.35 -6.87
N TYR A 224 -0.01 20.25 -7.98
CA TYR A 224 -0.14 19.20 -8.97
C TYR A 224 0.08 17.81 -8.38
N ILE A 225 1.19 17.61 -7.67
CA ILE A 225 1.53 16.33 -7.04
C ILE A 225 0.46 15.93 -6.02
N LYS A 226 0.07 16.86 -5.13
CA LYS A 226 -1.00 16.60 -4.15
C LYS A 226 -2.29 16.14 -4.82
N ASN A 227 -2.71 16.80 -5.91
CA ASN A 227 -3.94 16.42 -6.62
C ASN A 227 -3.81 15.08 -7.34
N LYS A 228 -2.66 14.80 -7.97
CA LYS A 228 -2.41 13.55 -8.68
C LYS A 228 -2.34 12.36 -7.74
N LEU A 229 -1.69 12.48 -6.58
CA LEU A 229 -1.65 11.39 -5.60
C LEU A 229 -3.03 11.11 -4.99
N ALA A 230 -3.88 12.14 -4.82
CA ALA A 230 -5.25 11.96 -4.32
C ALA A 230 -6.20 11.27 -5.32
N ASN A 231 -5.93 11.37 -6.63
CA ASN A 231 -6.77 10.85 -7.72
C ASN A 231 -6.02 9.86 -8.63
N PHE A 232 -5.08 9.13 -8.04
CA PHE A 232 -4.09 8.33 -8.76
C PHE A 232 -4.73 7.16 -9.53
#